data_AF-G9KNA0-F1
#
_entry.id   AF-G9KNA0-F1
#
_cell.length_a   1.000
_cell.length_b   1.000
_cell.length_c   1.000
_cell.angle_alpha   90.00
_cell.angle_beta   90.00
_cell.angle_gamma   90.00
#
_symmetry.space_group_name_H-M   'P 1'
#
loop_
_entity.id
_entity.type
_entity.pdbx_description
1 polymer ?
#
loop_
_entity_poly.entity_id
_entity_poly.type
_entity_poly.pdbx_seq_one_letter_code
_entity_poly.pdbx_strand_id
1 'polypeptide(L)'
;KDQDGWGDNKREEDSLTITNIPKLKASWRQLLRDSVLLTLQNYATDLKSEQDLLGNKEVYTKLSWREQQALQVRYGQKMILHQLLELT
;
A
#
# COMPACT_ATOMS: atom_id res chain seq x y z
N LYS A 1 -10.60 -22.25 32.65
CA LYS A 1 -11.88 -22.62 32.00
C LYS A 1 -11.93 -21.80 30.73
N ASP A 2 -11.40 -22.40 29.69
CA ASP A 2 -11.17 -21.85 28.36
C ASP A 2 -12.49 -21.53 27.68
N GLN A 3 -12.55 -20.40 26.98
CA GLN A 3 -13.45 -20.19 25.83
C GLN A 3 -13.01 -18.93 25.07
N ASP A 4 -11.93 -19.09 24.31
CA ASP A 4 -11.67 -18.26 23.12
C ASP A 4 -12.80 -18.50 22.12
N GLY A 5 -13.82 -17.64 22.19
CA GLY A 5 -14.98 -17.65 21.33
C GLY A 5 -14.70 -16.99 19.98
N TRP A 6 -13.84 -17.60 19.14
CA TRP A 6 -13.83 -17.34 17.70
C TRP A 6 -14.98 -18.10 17.03
N GLY A 7 -16.20 -17.59 17.23
CA GLY A 7 -17.41 -18.25 16.77
C GLY A 7 -18.55 -17.27 16.51
N ASP A 8 -18.39 -16.36 15.56
CA ASP A 8 -19.46 -16.09 14.59
C ASP A 8 -18.83 -15.54 13.30
N ASN A 9 -18.74 -16.41 12.30
CA ASN A 9 -18.25 -16.10 10.96
C ASN A 9 -19.39 -15.43 10.18
N LYS A 10 -19.90 -14.31 10.69
CA LYS A 10 -20.57 -13.34 9.83
C LYS A 10 -19.46 -12.74 8.99
N ARG A 11 -19.34 -13.26 7.77
CA ARG A 11 -18.70 -12.59 6.66
C ARG A 11 -19.48 -11.31 6.41
N GLU A 12 -19.31 -10.34 7.29
CA GLU A 12 -19.70 -8.98 7.01
C GLU A 12 -18.99 -8.64 5.70
N GLU A 13 -19.72 -7.99 4.81
CA GLU A 13 -19.24 -7.34 3.60
C GLU A 13 -18.22 -6.22 3.90
N ASP A 14 -17.51 -6.30 5.02
CA ASP A 14 -16.32 -5.59 5.43
C ASP A 14 -15.12 -6.06 4.59
N SER A 15 -15.33 -6.12 3.28
CA SER A 15 -14.25 -5.94 2.34
C SER A 15 -13.51 -4.67 2.78
N LEU A 16 -12.20 -4.78 2.96
CA LEU A 16 -11.27 -3.64 3.07
C LEU A 16 -11.26 -2.86 1.74
N THR A 17 -12.43 -2.45 1.26
CA THR A 17 -12.59 -1.51 0.18
C THR A 17 -12.09 -0.17 0.69
N ILE A 18 -11.27 0.48 -0.13
CA ILE A 18 -10.64 1.78 0.13
C ILE A 18 -11.65 2.81 0.68
N THR A 19 -12.92 2.70 0.32
CA THR A 19 -14.05 3.54 0.73
C THR A 19 -14.45 3.43 2.21
N ASN A 20 -14.15 2.31 2.88
CA ASN A 20 -14.53 2.10 4.28
C ASN A 20 -13.40 2.45 5.27
N ILE A 21 -12.17 2.64 4.77
CA ILE A 21 -10.98 2.92 5.58
C ILE A 21 -11.12 4.18 6.44
N PRO A 22 -11.64 5.33 5.92
CA PRO A 22 -11.84 6.52 6.74
C PRO A 22 -12.87 6.36 7.88
N LYS A 23 -13.76 5.36 7.79
CA LYS A 23 -14.81 5.09 8.78
C LYS A 23 -14.31 4.24 9.96
N LEU A 24 -13.09 3.73 9.88
CA LEU A 24 -12.48 2.91 10.94
C LEU A 24 -12.22 3.73 12.21
N LYS A 25 -12.20 3.03 13.36
CA LYS A 25 -11.82 3.62 14.65
C LYS A 25 -10.44 4.26 14.57
N ALA A 26 -10.26 5.39 15.27
CA ALA A 26 -9.02 6.15 15.22
C ALA A 26 -7.77 5.32 15.59
N SER A 27 -7.87 4.43 16.57
CA SER A 27 -6.75 3.53 16.95
C SER A 27 -6.37 2.56 15.85
N TRP A 28 -7.33 2.10 15.04
CA TRP A 28 -7.07 1.18 13.92
C TRP A 28 -6.48 1.93 12.73
N ARG A 29 -6.95 3.15 12.46
CA ARG A 29 -6.36 4.02 11.43
C ARG A 29 -4.92 4.39 11.77
N GLN A 30 -4.64 4.71 13.04
CA GLN A 30 -3.29 5.01 13.49
C GLN A 30 -2.36 3.80 13.31
N LEU A 31 -2.78 2.60 13.74
CA LEU A 31 -1.99 1.38 13.55
C LEU A 31 -1.73 1.08 12.06
N LEU A 32 -2.75 1.26 11.21
CA LEU A 32 -2.61 1.06 9.78
C LEU A 32 -1.65 2.08 9.16
N ARG A 33 -1.79 3.36 9.51
CA ARG A 33 -0.90 4.44 9.08
C ARG A 33 0.55 4.16 9.45
N ASP A 34 0.82 3.77 10.70
CA ASP A 34 2.18 3.47 11.17
C ASP A 34 2.76 2.25 10.45
N SER A 35 1.95 1.22 10.23
CA SER A 35 2.35 0.03 9.47
C SER A 35 2.70 0.36 8.01
N VAL A 36 1.92 1.26 7.38
CA VAL A 36 2.19 1.72 6.01
C VAL A 36 3.46 2.55 5.95
N LEU A 37 3.72 3.43 6.93
CA LEU A 37 4.95 4.20 7.01
C LEU A 37 6.20 3.30 7.13
N LEU A 38 6.14 2.27 7.98
CA LEU A 38 7.22 1.28 8.12
C LEU A 38 7.44 0.49 6.82
N THR A 39 6.36 0.15 6.11
CA THR A 39 6.44 -0.52 4.81
C THR A 39 7.07 0.41 3.75
N LEU A 40 6.66 1.70 3.76
CA LEU A 40 7.31 2.86 3.16
C LEU A 40 8.84 2.79 3.18
N GLN A 41 9.35 2.72 4.41
CA GLN A 41 10.78 2.79 4.71
C GLN A 41 11.58 1.59 4.20
N ASN A 42 10.93 0.45 3.93
CA ASN A 42 11.61 -0.73 3.42
C ASN A 42 11.91 -0.66 1.90
N TYR A 43 11.36 0.34 1.20
CA TYR A 43 11.74 0.61 -0.19
C TYR A 43 13.01 1.46 -0.24
N ALA A 44 13.94 1.10 -1.14
CA ALA A 44 15.21 1.81 -1.30
C ALA A 44 15.07 3.24 -1.86
N THR A 45 13.94 3.55 -2.48
CA THR A 45 13.66 4.83 -3.15
C THR A 45 12.25 5.30 -2.79
N ASP A 46 11.99 6.59 -2.94
CA ASP A 46 10.65 7.15 -2.74
C ASP A 46 9.73 6.91 -3.95
N LEU A 47 8.46 7.32 -3.84
CA LEU A 47 7.50 7.24 -4.95
C LEU A 47 7.88 8.22 -6.07
N LYS A 48 8.39 9.40 -5.72
CA LYS A 48 8.75 10.44 -6.67
C LYS A 48 9.85 10.00 -7.64
N SER A 49 10.89 9.34 -7.14
CA SER A 49 11.98 8.81 -7.98
C SER A 49 11.46 7.81 -9.01
N GLU A 50 10.52 6.94 -8.63
CA GLU A 50 9.92 5.97 -9.56
C GLU A 50 9.01 6.68 -10.57
N GLN A 51 8.27 7.71 -10.14
CA GLN A 51 7.44 8.54 -11.02
C GLN A 51 8.27 9.30 -12.06
N ASP A 52 9.39 9.87 -11.65
CA ASP A 52 10.33 10.58 -12.51
C ASP A 52 10.96 9.63 -13.56
N LEU A 53 11.32 8.41 -13.14
CA LEU A 53 11.81 7.36 -14.04
C LEU A 53 10.75 6.91 -15.06
N LEU A 54 9.48 6.81 -14.66
CA LEU A 54 8.38 6.47 -15.55
C LEU A 54 8.01 7.61 -16.50
N GLY A 55 8.09 8.86 -16.03
CA GLY A 55 7.82 10.05 -16.85
C GLY A 55 8.90 10.32 -17.89
N ASN A 56 10.14 9.93 -17.61
CA ASN A 56 11.25 10.08 -18.56
C ASN A 56 11.36 8.89 -19.51
N LYS A 57 10.71 9.01 -20.66
CA LYS A 57 10.69 7.96 -21.70
C LYS A 57 12.08 7.56 -22.21
N GLU A 58 13.05 8.48 -22.25
CA GLU A 58 14.42 8.17 -22.70
C GLU A 58 15.21 7.34 -21.69
N VAL A 59 14.98 7.55 -20.40
CA VAL A 59 15.60 6.76 -19.34
C VAL A 59 14.90 5.41 -19.21
N TYR A 60 13.56 5.40 -19.32
CA TYR A 60 12.77 4.18 -19.25
C TYR A 60 13.12 3.18 -20.37
N THR A 61 13.33 3.63 -21.61
CA THR A 61 13.68 2.74 -22.72
C THR A 61 15.10 2.18 -22.63
N LYS A 62 15.98 2.79 -21.84
CA LYS A 62 17.34 2.28 -21.56
C LYS A 62 17.34 1.12 -20.56
N LEU A 63 16.26 0.97 -19.77
CA LEU A 63 16.11 -0.13 -18.83
C LEU A 63 15.85 -1.45 -19.58
N SER A 64 16.42 -2.53 -19.06
CA SER A 64 16.07 -3.88 -19.50
C SER A 64 14.59 -4.17 -19.22
N TRP A 65 14.06 -5.18 -19.92
CA TRP A 65 12.68 -5.62 -19.71
C TRP A 65 12.36 -5.96 -18.25
N ARG A 66 13.30 -6.62 -17.54
CA ARG A 66 13.11 -6.97 -16.13
C ARG A 66 13.09 -5.75 -15.22
N GLU A 67 13.94 -4.76 -15.49
CA GLU A 67 13.97 -3.50 -14.73
C GLU A 67 12.69 -2.68 -14.94
N GLN A 68 12.19 -2.63 -16.18
CA GLN A 68 10.90 -1.99 -16.48
C GLN A 68 9.75 -2.67 -15.72
N GLN A 69 9.67 -3.99 -15.74
CA GLN A 69 8.64 -4.73 -15.01
C GLN A 69 8.76 -4.52 -13.49
N ALA A 70 9.97 -4.58 -12.94
CA ALA A 70 10.20 -4.32 -11.52
C ALA A 70 9.81 -2.89 -11.13
N LEU A 71 10.10 -1.90 -11.98
CA LEU A 71 9.70 -0.51 -11.80
C LEU A 71 8.18 -0.36 -11.76
N GLN A 72 7.45 -0.98 -12.69
CA GLN A 72 5.98 -0.97 -12.69
C GLN A 72 5.40 -1.56 -11.40
N VAL A 73 5.95 -2.70 -10.94
CA VAL A 73 5.51 -3.36 -9.69
C VAL A 73 5.77 -2.46 -8.48
N ARG A 74 6.99 -1.91 -8.34
CA ARG A 74 7.32 -1.02 -7.22
C ARG A 74 6.47 0.25 -7.23
N TYR A 75 6.31 0.88 -8.39
CA TYR A 75 5.49 2.07 -8.54
C TYR A 75 4.03 1.81 -8.16
N GLY A 76 3.43 0.74 -8.69
CA GLY A 76 2.04 0.37 -8.37
C GLY A 76 1.83 0.10 -6.88
N GLN A 77 2.73 -0.66 -6.25
CA GLN A 77 2.67 -0.92 -4.81
C GLN A 77 2.78 0.38 -3.99
N LYS A 78 3.76 1.24 -4.30
CA LYS A 78 3.94 2.52 -3.60
C LYS A 78 2.75 3.47 -3.79
N MET A 79 2.15 3.51 -4.99
CA MET A 79 0.94 4.30 -5.25
C MET A 79 -0.22 3.89 -4.34
N ILE A 80 -0.48 2.58 -4.20
CA ILE A 80 -1.53 2.05 -3.32
C ILE A 80 -1.23 2.43 -1.86
N LEU A 81 0.02 2.29 -1.41
CA LEU A 81 0.43 2.64 -0.05
C LEU A 81 0.28 4.15 0.24
N HIS A 82 0.63 5.02 -0.72
CA HIS A 82 0.43 6.46 -0.58
C HIS A 82 -1.06 6.84 -0.54
N GLN A 83 -1.88 6.24 -1.42
CA GLN A 83 -3.34 6.43 -1.37
C GLN A 83 -3.92 5.99 -0.02
N LEU A 84 -3.39 4.93 0.57
CA LEU A 84 -3.81 4.46 1.89
C LEU A 84 -3.45 5.44 3.02
N LEU A 85 -2.29 6.11 2.93
CA LEU A 85 -1.90 7.16 3.89
C LEU A 85 -2.80 8.40 3.84
N GLU A 86 -3.41 8.70 2.70
CA GLU A 86 -4.36 9.80 2.56
C GLU A 86 -5.72 9.49 3.20
N LEU A 87 -6.04 8.20 3.38
CA LEU A 87 -7.33 7.72 3.87
C LEU A 87 -7.34 7.32 5.35
N THR A 88 -6.16 7.25 5.97
CA THR A 88 -5.95 6.82 7.36
C THR A 88 -5.65 8.00 8.27
#